data_AF-A0A2A5M7W7-F1
#
_entry.id   AF-A0A2A5M7W7-F1
#
_cell.length_a   1.000
_cell.length_b   1.000
_cell.length_c   1.000
_cell.angle_alpha   90.00
_cell.angle_beta   90.00
_cell.angle_gamma   90.00
#
_symmetry.space_group_name_H-M   'P 1'
#
loop_
_entity.id
_entity.type
_entity.pdbx_description
1 polymer ?
#
loop_
_entity_poly.entity_id
_entity_poly.type
_entity_poly.pdbx_seq_one_letter_code
_entity_poly.pdbx_strand_id
1 'polypeptide(L)'
;MKFLVLGIGNIMFADEGLGVHLCKQLEKNYKFTHPEFTLDFVDGGTLALQLSYIIARYDRLIVLDCIEAQDASIGDVFFFPYDAMPNKISWSGSAHEIEMLQTLQYMELAGDLPKT
;
A
#
# COMPACT_ATOMS: atom_id res chain seq x y z
N MET A 1 -3.11 1.27 19.25
CA MET A 1 -2.46 0.72 18.03
C MET A 1 -2.78 1.64 16.87
N LYS A 2 -1.80 1.99 16.04
CA LYS A 2 -1.96 2.90 14.90
C LYS A 2 -1.94 2.10 13.60
N PHE A 3 -2.99 2.25 12.80
CA PHE A 3 -3.10 1.69 11.46
C PHE A 3 -2.90 2.78 10.42
N LEU A 4 -2.14 2.45 9.38
CA LEU A 4 -1.99 3.26 8.19
C LEU A 4 -2.66 2.57 7.02
N VAL A 5 -3.59 3.26 6.35
CA VAL A 5 -4.03 2.92 5.00
C VAL A 5 -3.27 3.81 4.03
N LEU A 6 -2.44 3.19 3.21
CA LEU A 6 -1.55 3.87 2.28
C LEU A 6 -2.01 3.61 0.85
N GLY A 7 -2.52 4.64 0.18
CA GLY A 7 -2.83 4.59 -1.24
C GLY A 7 -1.57 4.86 -2.06
N ILE A 8 -1.14 3.86 -2.84
CA ILE A 8 -0.04 3.97 -3.80
C ILE A 8 -0.62 4.09 -5.20
N GLY A 9 0.11 4.79 -6.07
CA GLY A 9 -0.25 4.88 -7.49
C GLY A 9 -0.13 6.27 -8.09
N ASN A 10 -0.25 6.33 -9.41
CA ASN A 10 -0.18 7.58 -10.18
C ASN A 10 -1.56 7.98 -10.72
N ILE A 11 -2.18 8.98 -10.09
CA ILE A 11 -3.51 9.49 -10.50
C ILE A 11 -3.55 10.07 -11.93
N MET A 12 -2.39 10.33 -12.55
CA MET A 12 -2.31 10.82 -13.92
C MET A 12 -2.29 9.68 -14.94
N PHE A 13 -2.21 8.41 -14.51
CA PHE A 13 -1.97 7.27 -15.37
C PHE A 13 -3.07 6.19 -15.26
N ALA A 14 -4.28 6.54 -15.70
CA ALA A 14 -5.42 5.63 -15.80
C ALA A 14 -5.62 4.77 -14.53
N ASP A 15 -5.58 3.44 -14.66
CA ASP A 15 -5.85 2.50 -13.57
C ASP A 15 -4.75 2.48 -12.50
N GLU A 16 -3.53 2.98 -12.78
CA GLU A 16 -2.48 3.12 -11.76
C GLU A 16 -2.90 4.05 -10.62
N GLY A 17 -3.87 4.95 -10.83
CA GLY A 17 -4.38 5.83 -9.78
C GLY A 17 -5.30 5.14 -8.76
N LEU A 18 -5.63 3.86 -8.94
CA LEU A 18 -6.68 3.17 -8.18
C LEU A 18 -6.43 3.19 -6.68
N GLY A 19 -5.20 2.89 -6.23
CA GLY A 19 -4.87 2.84 -4.80
C GLY A 19 -5.10 4.19 -4.10
N VAL A 20 -4.59 5.27 -4.72
CA VAL A 20 -4.81 6.65 -4.25
C VAL A 20 -6.29 7.03 -4.24
N HIS A 21 -7.02 6.73 -5.31
CA HIS A 21 -8.44 7.05 -5.41
C HIS A 21 -9.28 6.30 -4.38
N LEU A 22 -9.02 5.00 -4.18
CA LEU A 22 -9.71 4.20 -3.18
C LEU A 22 -9.43 4.70 -1.77
N CYS A 23 -8.18 5.00 -1.44
CA CYS A 23 -7.78 5.57 -0.15
C CYS A 23 -8.58 6.84 0.18
N LYS A 24 -8.62 7.80 -0.76
CA LYS A 24 -9.38 9.06 -0.61
C LYS A 24 -10.88 8.84 -0.53
N GLN A 25 -11.42 7.89 -1.28
CA GLN A 25 -12.85 7.55 -1.22
C GLN A 25 -13.23 6.96 0.13
N LEU A 26 -12.40 6.08 0.71
CA LEU A 26 -12.64 5.51 2.03
C LEU A 26 -12.61 6.58 3.11
N GLU A 27 -11.59 7.44 3.10
CA GLU A 27 -11.44 8.56 4.04
C GLU A 27 -12.64 9.53 3.97
N LYS A 28 -13.09 9.87 2.76
CA LYS A 28 -14.18 10.82 2.55
C LYS A 28 -15.54 10.27 2.96
N ASN A 29 -15.81 8.99 2.66
CA ASN A 29 -17.16 8.43 2.74
C ASN A 29 -17.43 7.70 4.06
N TYR A 30 -16.40 7.36 4.83
CA TYR A 30 -16.54 6.61 6.07
C TYR A 30 -15.86 7.30 7.24
N LYS A 31 -16.39 7.08 8.45
CA LYS A 31 -15.77 7.51 9.70
C LYS A 31 -15.47 6.28 10.54
N PHE A 32 -14.20 6.14 10.92
CA PHE A 32 -13.73 5.03 11.74
C PHE A 32 -13.44 5.54 13.14
N THR A 33 -14.06 4.91 14.15
CA THR A 33 -13.83 5.24 15.55
C THR A 33 -13.65 3.96 16.35
N HIS A 34 -12.61 3.93 17.18
CA HIS A 34 -12.34 2.83 18.09
C HIS A 34 -11.70 3.38 19.37
N PRO A 35 -12.00 2.84 20.57
CA PRO A 35 -11.43 3.34 21.83
C PRO A 35 -9.90 3.21 21.93
N GLU A 36 -9.31 2.19 21.29
CA GLU A 36 -7.89 1.82 21.48
C GLU A 36 -7.04 1.90 20.19
N PHE A 37 -7.68 2.15 19.04
CA PHE A 37 -7.03 2.13 17.74
C PHE A 37 -7.32 3.42 16.97
N THR A 38 -6.31 3.86 16.21
CA THR A 38 -6.45 4.95 15.24
C THR A 38 -6.21 4.41 13.85
N LEU A 39 -6.91 4.99 12.87
CA LEU A 39 -6.80 4.66 11.46
C LEU A 39 -6.55 5.97 10.70
N ASP A 40 -5.37 6.08 10.11
CA ASP A 40 -4.98 7.23 9.31
C ASP A 40 -4.90 6.82 7.83
N PHE A 41 -5.33 7.71 6.94
CA PHE A 41 -5.29 7.53 5.50
C PHE A 41 -4.22 8.46 4.92
N VAL A 42 -3.35 7.92 4.05
CA VAL A 42 -2.30 8.70 3.39
C VAL A 42 -2.29 8.39 1.90
N ASP A 43 -2.35 9.45 1.11
CA ASP A 43 -1.98 9.41 -0.30
C ASP A 43 -0.45 9.37 -0.41
N GLY A 44 0.10 8.19 -0.72
CA GLY A 44 1.53 7.97 -0.88
C GLY A 44 2.03 8.26 -2.28
N GLY A 45 1.12 8.40 -3.26
CA GLY A 45 1.46 8.55 -4.68
C GLY A 45 2.50 7.53 -5.13
N THR A 46 3.60 8.04 -5.67
CA THR A 46 4.74 7.24 -6.16
C THR A 46 6.02 7.51 -5.37
N LEU A 47 5.92 7.89 -4.10
CA LEU A 47 7.07 8.35 -3.28
C LEU A 47 7.97 7.22 -2.75
N ALA A 48 7.48 5.98 -2.76
CA ALA A 48 8.20 4.76 -2.36
C ALA A 48 9.08 4.95 -1.11
N LEU A 49 10.41 4.90 -1.22
CA LEU A 49 11.34 4.94 -0.09
C LEU A 49 11.19 6.20 0.76
N GLN A 50 10.76 7.31 0.17
CA GLN A 50 10.50 8.54 0.90
C GLN A 50 9.33 8.39 1.90
N LEU A 51 8.47 7.38 1.77
CA LEU A 51 7.39 7.10 2.71
C LEU A 51 7.87 6.34 3.96
N SER A 52 9.07 5.76 3.96
CA SER A 52 9.58 4.91 5.06
C SER A 52 9.46 5.58 6.43
N TYR A 53 9.84 6.85 6.56
CA TYR A 53 9.77 7.59 7.84
C TYR A 53 8.34 7.85 8.33
N ILE A 54 7.35 7.80 7.43
CA ILE A 54 5.92 7.89 7.76
C ILE A 54 5.46 6.50 8.21
N ILE A 55 5.72 5.48 7.39
CA ILE A 55 5.30 4.09 7.61
C ILE A 55 5.81 3.57 8.95
N ALA A 56 7.07 3.84 9.30
CA ALA A 56 7.72 3.38 10.54
C ALA A 56 7.06 3.91 11.83
N ARG A 57 6.12 4.86 11.74
CA ARG A 57 5.39 5.41 12.90
C ARG A 57 4.15 4.61 13.29
N TYR A 58 3.81 3.59 12.51
CA TYR A 58 2.57 2.82 12.64
C TYR A 58 2.84 1.38 13.10
N ASP A 59 1.84 0.78 13.73
CA ASP A 59 1.89 -0.61 14.19
C ASP A 59 1.39 -1.59 13.12
N ARG A 60 0.56 -1.09 12.20
CA ARG A 60 -0.10 -1.84 11.13
C ARG A 60 -0.14 -1.04 9.83
N LEU A 61 0.09 -1.71 8.71
CA LEU A 61 0.09 -1.11 7.38
C LEU A 61 -0.87 -1.88 6.45
N ILE A 62 -1.72 -1.15 5.74
CA ILE A 62 -2.54 -1.64 4.64
C ILE A 62 -2.16 -0.84 3.40
N VAL A 63 -1.62 -1.51 2.39
CA VAL A 63 -1.28 -0.89 1.11
C VAL A 63 -2.42 -1.12 0.13
N LEU A 64 -2.88 -0.06 -0.51
CA LEU A 64 -3.84 -0.10 -1.61
C LEU A 64 -3.08 0.29 -2.87
N ASP A 65 -3.01 -0.62 -3.84
CA ASP A 65 -2.24 -0.43 -5.07
C ASP A 65 -2.92 -1.12 -6.26
N CYS A 66 -2.59 -0.68 -7.47
CA CYS A 66 -2.89 -1.38 -8.71
C CYS A 66 -1.62 -2.10 -9.17
N ILE A 67 -1.70 -3.42 -9.35
CA ILE A 67 -0.53 -4.24 -9.70
C ILE A 67 -0.75 -5.01 -10.98
N GLU A 68 0.34 -5.38 -11.64
CA GLU A 68 0.35 -6.42 -12.67
C GLU A 68 0.62 -7.79 -12.04
N ALA A 69 -0.28 -8.75 -12.29
CA ALA A 69 -0.15 -10.12 -11.80
C ALA A 69 -0.27 -11.13 -12.94
N GLN A 70 0.64 -12.11 -12.97
CA GLN A 70 0.60 -13.18 -13.96
C GLN A 70 -0.64 -14.05 -13.76
N ASP A 71 -1.27 -14.46 -14.87
CA ASP A 71 -2.50 -15.26 -14.90
C ASP A 71 -3.73 -14.59 -14.25
N ALA A 72 -3.71 -13.28 -14.00
CA ALA A 72 -4.85 -12.53 -13.47
C ALA A 72 -5.72 -11.95 -14.60
N SER A 73 -7.02 -11.80 -14.33
CA SER A 73 -7.95 -11.04 -15.16
C SER A 73 -8.02 -9.58 -14.72
N ILE A 74 -8.34 -8.67 -15.64
CA ILE A 74 -8.54 -7.25 -15.33
C ILE A 74 -9.65 -7.13 -14.27
N GLY A 75 -9.33 -6.43 -13.17
CA GLY A 75 -10.25 -6.21 -12.05
C GLY A 75 -10.23 -7.31 -10.98
N ASP A 76 -9.39 -8.33 -11.11
CA ASP A 76 -9.14 -9.27 -10.01
C ASP A 76 -8.59 -8.52 -8.79
N VAL A 77 -9.08 -8.90 -7.61
CA VAL A 77 -8.70 -8.28 -6.33
C VAL A 77 -7.92 -9.28 -5.50
N PHE A 78 -6.74 -8.85 -5.03
CA PHE A 78 -5.88 -9.65 -4.17
C PHE A 78 -5.80 -9.03 -2.78
N PHE A 79 -5.80 -9.89 -1.76
CA PHE A 79 -5.58 -9.49 -0.37
C PHE A 79 -4.72 -10.54 0.30
N PHE A 80 -3.50 -10.16 0.69
CA PHE A 80 -2.51 -11.02 1.30
C PHE A 80 -1.59 -10.19 2.19
N PRO A 81 -1.06 -10.78 3.29
CA PRO A 81 -0.01 -10.16 4.07
C PRO A 81 1.32 -10.20 3.30
N TYR A 82 2.26 -9.32 3.68
CA TYR A 82 3.57 -9.18 3.03
C TYR A 82 4.35 -10.50 2.92
N ASP A 83 4.31 -11.32 3.97
CA ASP A 83 5.02 -12.61 4.04
C ASP A 83 4.39 -13.71 3.15
N ALA A 84 3.14 -13.53 2.73
CA ALA A 84 2.43 -14.42 1.83
C ALA A 84 2.32 -13.87 0.41
N MET A 85 3.18 -12.91 0.04
CA MET A 85 3.13 -12.30 -1.29
C MET A 85 3.32 -13.36 -2.38
N PRO A 86 2.37 -13.50 -3.33
CA PRO A 86 2.45 -14.51 -4.38
C PRO A 86 3.67 -14.31 -5.28
N ASN A 87 4.41 -15.39 -5.56
CA ASN A 87 5.50 -15.40 -6.55
C ASN A 87 5.06 -15.01 -7.98
N LYS A 88 3.74 -15.01 -8.25
CA LYS A 88 3.12 -14.65 -9.52
C LYS A 88 2.93 -13.15 -9.73
N ILE A 89 3.14 -12.33 -8.70
CA ILE A 89 3.12 -10.87 -8.87
C ILE A 89 4.44 -10.50 -9.54
N SER A 90 4.38 -10.29 -10.85
CA SER A 90 5.52 -9.77 -11.58
C SER A 90 5.56 -8.27 -11.35
N TRP A 91 6.50 -7.85 -10.50
CA TRP A 91 6.92 -6.45 -10.39
C TRP A 91 7.71 -6.03 -11.65
N SER A 92 7.18 -6.34 -12.83
CA SER A 92 7.62 -5.84 -14.14
C SER A 92 6.69 -4.76 -14.67
N GLY A 93 5.69 -4.37 -13.87
CA GLY A 93 4.79 -3.27 -14.13
C GLY A 93 5.48 -1.91 -13.96
N SER A 94 4.74 -0.95 -13.41
CA SER A 94 5.22 0.44 -13.28
C SER A 94 6.42 0.56 -12.32
N ALA A 95 7.26 1.59 -12.49
CA ALA A 95 8.46 1.78 -11.66
C ALA A 95 8.14 1.91 -10.16
N HIS A 96 7.01 2.54 -9.83
CA HIS A 96 6.63 2.79 -8.43
C HIS A 96 6.24 1.52 -7.69
N GLU A 97 5.71 0.53 -8.40
CA GLU A 97 5.45 -0.79 -7.85
C GLU A 97 6.79 -1.36 -7.31
N ILE A 98 7.79 -1.52 -8.19
CA ILE A 98 9.10 -2.10 -7.81
C ILE A 98 9.72 -1.37 -6.61
N GLU A 99 9.70 -0.04 -6.65
CA GLU A 99 10.26 0.80 -5.61
C GLU A 99 9.52 0.65 -4.27
N MET A 100 8.20 0.43 -4.29
CA MET A 100 7.43 0.21 -3.07
C MET A 100 7.73 -1.15 -2.43
N LEU A 101 7.85 -2.22 -3.23
CA LEU A 101 8.28 -3.52 -2.69
C LEU A 101 9.67 -3.42 -2.05
N GLN A 102 10.61 -2.79 -2.74
CA GLN A 102 11.96 -2.58 -2.22
C GLN A 102 11.93 -1.77 -0.92
N THR A 103 11.05 -0.77 -0.84
CA THR A 103 10.87 0.01 0.40
C THR A 103 10.45 -0.89 1.56
N LEU A 104 9.46 -1.76 1.37
CA LEU A 104 9.03 -2.69 2.42
C LEU A 104 10.13 -3.68 2.82
N GLN A 105 10.90 -4.19 1.85
CA GLN A 105 12.06 -5.05 2.11
C GLN A 105 13.15 -4.34 2.91
N TYR A 106 13.45 -3.08 2.60
CA TYR A 106 14.42 -2.30 3.38
C TYR A 106 13.94 -2.04 4.80
N MET A 107 12.65 -1.77 4.99
CA MET A 107 12.08 -1.59 6.32
C MET A 107 12.08 -2.90 7.14
N GLU A 108 11.85 -4.04 6.48
CA GLU A 108 11.98 -5.35 7.13
C GLU A 108 13.40 -5.56 7.64
N LEU A 109 14.40 -5.29 6.80
CA LEU A 109 15.82 -5.39 7.15
C LEU A 109 16.22 -4.40 8.26
N ALA A 110 15.62 -3.21 8.28
CA ALA A 110 15.83 -2.21 9.33
C ALA A 110 15.10 -2.56 10.64
N GLY A 111 14.16 -3.50 10.62
CA GLY A 111 13.35 -3.90 11.77
C GLY A 111 12.23 -2.92 12.12
N ASP A 112 11.86 -2.03 11.19
CA ASP A 112 10.82 -1.00 11.38
C ASP A 112 9.59 -1.18 10.48
N LEU A 113 9.49 -2.31 9.75
CA LEU A 113 8.30 -2.69 9.00
C LEU A 113 7.11 -2.96 9.94
N PRO A 114 5.98 -2.22 9.81
CA PRO A 114 4.75 -2.53 10.54
C PRO A 114 4.18 -3.88 10.11
N LYS A 115 3.38 -4.53 10.98
CA LYS A 115 2.70 -5.76 10.56
C LYS A 115 1.68 -5.45 9.47
N THR A 116 1.66 -6.28 8.42
CA THR A 116 0.76 -6.17 7.27
C THR A 116 -0.36 -7.19 7.36
#